data_AF-A0A955BFC3-F1
#
_entry.id   AF-A0A955BFC3-F1
#
_cell.length_a   1.000
_cell.length_b   1.000
_cell.length_c   1.000
_cell.angle_alpha   90.00
_cell.angle_beta   90.00
_cell.angle_gamma   90.00
#
_symmetry.space_group_name_H-M   'P 1'
#
loop_
_entity.id
_entity.type
_entity.pdbx_description
1 polymer ?
#
loop_
_entity_poly.entity_id
_entity_poly.type
_entity_poly.pdbx_seq_one_letter_code
_entity_poly.pdbx_strand_id
1 'polypeptide(L)'
;MKMIPGEIIAAYTAGAAAVPQDQSKWLIAWALFCGALLIVIRCQATKDPATGKCQKAAVAFSFVAFVIWLYVIGGPFKAIYGESFETWPGTLMAIGWTVLVPLVYKGE
;
A
#
# COMPACT_ATOMS: atom_id res chain seq x y z
N MET A 1 -14.96 8.73 3.83
CA MET A 1 -14.16 7.56 4.25
C MET A 1 -12.67 7.88 4.08
N LYS A 2 -11.81 7.52 5.05
CA LYS A 2 -10.35 7.72 4.91
C LYS A 2 -9.82 6.77 3.83
N MET A 3 -9.42 7.33 2.68
CA MET A 3 -8.85 6.57 1.54
C MET A 3 -7.38 6.20 1.75
N ILE A 4 -6.71 6.84 2.70
CA ILE A 4 -5.31 6.53 2.99
C ILE A 4 -5.27 5.24 3.83
N PRO A 5 -4.49 4.22 3.44
CA PRO A 5 -4.32 3.00 4.21
C PRO A 5 -3.37 3.25 5.40
N GLY A 6 -3.67 4.23 6.23
CA GLY A 6 -2.78 4.64 7.33
C GLY A 6 -2.52 3.49 8.31
N GLU A 7 -3.53 2.68 8.57
CA GLU A 7 -3.45 1.51 9.45
C GLU A 7 -2.55 0.43 8.86
N ILE A 8 -2.68 0.14 7.55
CA ILE A 8 -1.86 -0.87 6.88
C ILE A 8 -0.42 -0.38 6.72
N ILE A 9 -0.21 0.89 6.40
CA ILE A 9 1.14 1.47 6.31
C ILE A 9 1.80 1.46 7.69
N ALA A 10 1.08 1.83 8.75
CA ALA A 10 1.59 1.75 10.12
C ALA A 10 1.96 0.30 10.49
N ALA A 11 1.08 -0.66 10.22
CA ALA A 11 1.34 -2.09 10.46
C ALA A 11 2.54 -2.60 9.66
N TYR A 12 2.66 -2.19 8.40
CA TYR A 12 3.80 -2.51 7.55
C TYR A 12 5.09 -1.94 8.14
N THR A 13 5.14 -0.65 8.48
CA THR A 13 6.33 0.00 9.04
C THR A 13 6.75 -0.62 10.38
N ALA A 14 5.78 -0.96 11.24
CA ALA A 14 6.06 -1.59 12.53
C ALA A 14 6.67 -3.00 12.34
N GLY A 15 6.10 -3.81 11.44
CA GLY A 15 6.67 -5.12 11.14
C GLY A 15 8.00 -5.03 10.40
N ALA A 16 8.18 -4.06 9.49
CA ALA A 16 9.44 -3.83 8.80
C ALA A 16 10.57 -3.44 9.77
N ALA A 17 10.27 -2.67 10.82
CA ALA A 17 11.22 -2.36 11.87
C ALA A 17 11.58 -3.56 12.76
N ALA A 18 10.70 -4.56 12.85
CA ALA A 18 10.93 -5.79 13.60
C ALA A 18 11.72 -6.86 12.81
N VAL A 19 11.69 -6.81 11.47
CA VAL A 19 12.43 -7.75 10.62
C VAL A 19 13.91 -7.35 10.54
N PRO A 20 14.86 -8.26 10.85
CA PRO A 20 16.29 -7.99 10.68
C PRO A 20 16.65 -7.65 9.23
N GLN A 21 17.56 -6.70 9.01
CA GLN A 21 17.88 -6.20 7.66
C GLN A 21 18.47 -7.27 6.72
N ASP A 22 19.13 -8.29 7.26
CA ASP A 22 19.65 -9.42 6.48
C ASP A 22 18.56 -10.38 5.98
N GLN A 23 17.33 -10.29 6.51
CA GLN A 23 16.22 -11.19 6.19
C GLN A 23 15.26 -10.57 5.17
N SER A 24 15.82 -10.13 4.03
CA SER A 24 15.08 -9.51 2.92
C SER A 24 13.86 -10.31 2.43
N LYS A 25 13.90 -11.64 2.50
CA LYS A 25 12.78 -12.52 2.14
C LYS A 25 11.57 -12.34 3.07
N TRP A 26 11.80 -12.07 4.35
CA TRP A 26 10.74 -11.85 5.33
C TRP A 26 10.08 -10.49 5.18
N LEU A 27 10.83 -9.46 4.76
CA LEU A 27 10.26 -8.16 4.40
C LEU A 27 9.30 -8.28 3.21
N ILE A 28 9.64 -9.09 2.21
CA ILE A 28 8.77 -9.35 1.05
C ILE A 28 7.52 -10.12 1.49
N ALA A 29 7.68 -11.18 2.27
CA ALA A 29 6.55 -11.95 2.80
C ALA A 29 5.60 -11.07 3.65
N TRP A 30 6.16 -10.18 4.47
CA TRP A 30 5.40 -9.24 5.27
C TRP A 30 4.66 -8.21 4.41
N ALA A 31 5.30 -7.67 3.38
CA ALA A 31 4.66 -6.77 2.42
C ALA A 31 3.47 -7.43 1.70
N LEU A 32 3.62 -8.69 1.28
CA LEU A 32 2.54 -9.47 0.67
C LEU A 32 1.39 -9.72 1.65
N PHE A 33 1.71 -10.04 2.91
CA PHE A 33 0.70 -10.21 3.97
C PHE A 33 -0.08 -8.90 4.20
N CYS A 34 0.60 -7.77 4.34
CA CYS A 34 -0.04 -6.45 4.47
C CYS A 34 -0.89 -6.10 3.23
N GLY A 35 -0.44 -6.43 2.02
CA GLY A 35 -1.20 -6.25 0.79
C GLY A 35 -2.48 -7.08 0.75
N ALA A 36 -2.42 -8.34 1.18
CA ALA A 36 -3.61 -9.19 1.31
C ALA A 36 -4.59 -8.64 2.35
N LEU A 37 -4.08 -8.20 3.52
CA LEU A 37 -4.88 -7.60 4.58
C LEU A 37 -5.60 -6.33 4.08
N LEU A 38 -4.90 -5.50 3.32
CA LEU A 38 -5.46 -4.30 2.71
C LEU A 38 -6.65 -4.62 1.79
N ILE A 39 -6.51 -5.65 0.95
CA ILE A 39 -7.58 -6.08 0.06
C ILE A 39 -8.80 -6.53 0.87
N VAL A 40 -8.59 -7.35 1.92
CA VAL A 40 -9.68 -7.84 2.79
C VAL A 40 -10.39 -6.67 3.47
N ILE A 41 -9.65 -5.78 4.13
CA ILE A 41 -10.24 -4.64 4.85
C ILE A 41 -10.99 -3.71 3.89
N ARG A 42 -10.40 -3.38 2.73
CA ARG A 42 -11.06 -2.51 1.75
C ARG A 42 -12.28 -3.16 1.13
N CYS A 43 -12.22 -4.46 0.85
CA CYS A 43 -13.38 -5.17 0.30
C CYS A 43 -14.52 -5.25 1.33
N GLN A 44 -14.22 -5.42 2.62
CA GLN A 44 -15.23 -5.36 3.69
C GLN A 44 -15.79 -3.95 3.90
N ALA A 45 -14.94 -2.91 3.90
CA ALA A 45 -15.34 -1.53 4.13
C ALA A 45 -16.17 -0.93 2.97
N THR A 46 -15.95 -1.41 1.75
CA THR A 46 -16.66 -0.95 0.53
C THR A 46 -17.68 -1.95 0.03
N LYS A 47 -18.09 -2.89 0.90
CA LYS A 47 -19.11 -3.88 0.57
C LYS A 47 -20.46 -3.17 0.51
N ASP A 48 -21.04 -3.16 -0.68
CA ASP A 48 -22.38 -2.64 -0.89
C ASP A 48 -23.40 -3.54 -0.13
N PRO A 49 -24.21 -2.99 0.79
CA PRO A 49 -25.22 -3.76 1.53
C PRO A 49 -26.28 -4.41 0.63
N ALA A 50 -26.56 -3.82 -0.53
CA ALA A 50 -27.59 -4.28 -1.45
C ALA A 50 -27.11 -5.43 -2.37
N THR A 51 -25.86 -5.36 -2.84
CA THR A 51 -25.32 -6.36 -3.79
C THR A 51 -24.32 -7.32 -3.16
N GLY A 52 -23.83 -7.03 -1.94
CA GLY A 52 -22.81 -7.81 -1.25
C GLY A 52 -21.44 -7.80 -1.93
N LYS A 53 -21.27 -7.02 -3.00
CA LYS A 53 -20.02 -6.92 -3.77
C LYS A 53 -19.21 -5.74 -3.27
N CYS A 54 -17.89 -5.90 -3.26
CA CYS A 54 -17.00 -4.79 -2.95
C CYS A 54 -16.69 -3.92 -4.16
N GLN A 55 -16.47 -2.65 -3.89
CA GLN A 55 -16.14 -1.67 -4.92
C GLN A 55 -14.71 -1.89 -5.41
N LYS A 56 -14.57 -2.66 -6.50
CA LYS A 56 -13.27 -3.06 -7.07
C LYS A 56 -12.35 -1.87 -7.36
N ALA A 57 -12.91 -0.73 -7.78
CA ALA A 57 -12.15 0.50 -8.02
C ALA A 57 -11.47 1.00 -6.75
N ALA A 58 -12.19 1.10 -5.62
CA ALA A 58 -11.64 1.56 -4.34
C ALA A 58 -10.52 0.64 -3.84
N VAL A 59 -10.69 -0.68 -4.00
CA VAL A 59 -9.66 -1.67 -3.65
C VAL A 59 -8.42 -1.49 -4.51
N ALA A 60 -8.59 -1.34 -5.82
CA ALA A 60 -7.47 -1.14 -6.75
C ALA A 60 -6.70 0.16 -6.45
N PHE A 61 -7.41 1.28 -6.26
CA PHE A 61 -6.76 2.56 -5.94
C PHE A 61 -6.00 2.51 -4.60
N SER A 62 -6.57 1.83 -3.60
CA SER A 62 -5.93 1.64 -2.30
C SER A 62 -4.69 0.74 -2.39
N PHE A 63 -4.75 -0.30 -3.23
CA PHE A 63 -3.63 -1.21 -3.43
C PHE A 63 -2.46 -0.53 -4.15
N VAL A 64 -2.72 0.27 -5.18
CA VAL A 64 -1.68 1.05 -5.86
C VAL A 64 -1.05 2.06 -4.90
N ALA A 65 -1.86 2.75 -4.09
CA ALA A 65 -1.33 3.65 -3.06
C ALA A 65 -0.39 2.92 -2.09
N PHE A 66 -0.76 1.71 -1.66
CA PHE A 66 0.07 0.89 -0.78
C PHE A 66 1.40 0.51 -1.42
N VAL A 67 1.40 0.06 -2.68
CA VAL A 67 2.63 -0.29 -3.41
C VAL A 67 3.56 0.93 -3.56
N ILE A 68 3.01 2.09 -3.87
CA ILE A 68 3.79 3.33 -3.95
C ILE A 68 4.45 3.64 -2.59
N TRP A 69 3.72 3.48 -1.49
CA TRP A 69 4.27 3.67 -0.15
C TRP A 69 5.33 2.62 0.22
N LEU A 70 5.16 1.36 -0.16
CA LEU A 70 6.20 0.34 0.02
C LEU A 70 7.50 0.72 -0.69
N TYR A 71 7.38 1.33 -1.87
CA TYR A 71 8.52 1.89 -2.58
C TYR A 71 9.12 3.07 -1.80
N VAL A 72 8.34 4.06 -1.39
CA VAL A 72 8.84 5.23 -0.62
C VAL A 72 9.58 4.82 0.66
N ILE A 73 9.10 3.80 1.36
CA ILE A 73 9.73 3.29 2.59
C ILE A 73 11.04 2.54 2.27
N GLY A 74 11.23 2.11 1.02
CA GLY A 74 12.42 1.38 0.62
C GLY A 74 12.49 -0.02 1.23
N GLY A 75 11.35 -0.67 1.47
CA GLY A 75 11.33 -2.00 2.09
C GLY A 75 11.74 -3.11 1.11
N PRO A 76 10.79 -3.87 0.52
CA PRO A 76 11.11 -4.93 -0.42
C PRO A 76 11.85 -4.42 -1.67
N PHE A 77 11.65 -3.16 -2.06
CA PHE A 77 12.30 -2.59 -3.23
C PHE A 77 13.80 -2.34 -3.01
N LYS A 78 14.22 -1.84 -1.83
CA LYS A 78 15.66 -1.73 -1.54
C LYS A 78 16.31 -3.11 -1.42
N ALA A 79 15.57 -4.09 -0.88
CA ALA A 79 16.03 -5.48 -0.83
C ALA A 79 16.25 -6.11 -2.22
N ILE A 80 15.47 -5.70 -3.23
CA ILE A 80 15.57 -6.23 -4.61
C ILE A 80 16.57 -5.43 -5.45
N TYR A 81 16.58 -4.10 -5.34
CA TYR A 81 17.36 -3.20 -6.18
C TYR A 81 18.70 -2.75 -5.57
N GLY A 82 18.96 -3.07 -4.30
CA GLY A 82 20.25 -2.84 -3.64
C GLY A 82 20.67 -1.36 -3.64
N GLU A 83 21.93 -1.11 -3.99
CA GLU A 83 22.52 0.25 -4.03
C GLU A 83 21.96 1.15 -5.14
N SER A 84 21.26 0.58 -6.13
CA SER A 84 20.61 1.36 -7.20
C SER A 84 19.23 1.88 -6.80
N PHE A 85 18.80 1.61 -5.57
CA PHE A 85 17.52 2.04 -5.08
C PHE A 85 17.55 3.52 -4.68
N GLU A 86 16.80 4.34 -5.40
CA GLU A 86 16.61 5.75 -5.08
C GLU A 86 15.18 6.03 -4.65
N THR A 87 15.01 6.80 -3.58
CA THR A 87 13.67 7.06 -2.99
C THR A 87 12.88 8.11 -3.76
N TRP A 88 13.54 9.04 -4.46
CA TRP A 88 12.89 10.21 -5.07
C TRP A 88 11.79 9.87 -6.11
N PRO A 89 11.88 8.81 -6.96
CA PRO A 89 10.81 8.48 -7.89
C PRO A 89 9.54 8.05 -7.13
N GLY A 90 9.72 7.31 -6.04
CA GLY A 90 8.65 6.90 -5.14
C GLY A 90 7.92 8.08 -4.53
N THR A 91 8.68 9.06 -4.03
CA THR A 91 8.11 10.26 -3.41
C THR A 91 7.30 11.07 -4.41
N LEU A 92 7.80 11.26 -5.64
CA LEU A 92 7.04 11.93 -6.70
C LEU A 92 5.75 11.18 -7.06
N MET A 93 5.83 9.85 -7.19
CA MET A 93 4.65 9.01 -7.42
C MET A 93 3.64 9.11 -6.28
N ALA A 94 4.08 9.14 -5.02
CA ALA A 94 3.21 9.27 -3.86
C ALA A 94 2.48 10.62 -3.86
N ILE A 95 3.21 11.71 -4.12
CA ILE A 95 2.62 13.06 -4.23
C ILE A 95 1.61 13.08 -5.38
N GLY A 96 2.02 12.66 -6.58
CA GLY A 96 1.15 12.62 -7.76
C GLY A 96 -0.11 11.80 -7.51
N TRP A 97 0.04 10.60 -6.97
CA TRP A 97 -1.10 9.72 -6.67
C TRP A 97 -2.06 10.34 -5.66
N THR A 98 -1.55 10.94 -4.58
CA THR A 98 -2.38 11.54 -3.52
C THR A 98 -3.17 12.76 -4.03
N VAL A 99 -2.60 13.51 -4.98
CA VAL A 99 -3.26 14.66 -5.61
C VAL A 99 -4.23 14.25 -6.73
N LEU A 100 -3.87 13.25 -7.54
CA LEU A 100 -4.66 12.83 -8.71
C LEU A 100 -5.85 11.94 -8.34
N VAL A 101 -5.72 11.08 -7.34
CA VAL A 101 -6.80 10.14 -6.98
C VAL A 101 -8.11 10.84 -6.62
N PRO A 102 -8.14 11.90 -5.80
CA PRO A 102 -9.40 12.63 -5.51
C PRO A 102 -10.02 13.29 -6.74
N LEU A 103 -9.21 13.64 -7.75
CA LEU A 103 -9.69 14.26 -9.00
C LEU A 103 -10.35 13.23 -9.92
N VAL A 104 -9.83 12.00 -9.96
CA VAL A 104 -10.32 10.92 -10.83
C VAL A 104 -11.40 10.08 -10.15
N TYR A 105 -11.36 9.96 -8.83
CA TYR A 105 -12.26 9.10 -8.06
C TYR A 105 -12.91 9.88 -6.93
N LYS A 106 -14.15 10.31 -7.17
CA LYS A 106 -15.04 10.84 -6.14
C LYS A 106 -15.70 9.63 -5.47
N GLY A 107 -15.15 9.21 -4.33
CA GLY A 107 -15.71 8.09 -3.57
C GLY A 107 -17.14 8.40 -3.14
N GLU A 108 -18.09 7.64 -3.70
CA GLU A 108 -19.43 7.46 -3.13
C GLU A 108 -19.38 6.42 -2.00
#